data_AF-A0AAD7FQF0-F1
#
_entry.id   AF-A0AAD7FQF0-F1
#
_cell.length_a   1.000
_cell.length_b   1.000
_cell.length_c   1.000
_cell.angle_alpha   90.00
_cell.angle_beta   90.00
_cell.angle_gamma   90.00
#
_symmetry.space_group_name_H-M   'P 1'
#
loop_
_entity.id
_entity.type
_entity.pdbx_description
1 polymer ?
#
loop_
_entity_poly.entity_id
_entity_poly.type
_entity_poly.pdbx_seq_one_letter_code
_entity_poly.pdbx_strand_id
1 'polypeptide(L)'
;MSDLALTGTLEWVRAAAHRSFSPQPHLTLLYSSMVTYYHPRLVSLHADRAGRAMNSHRINNISLEDAMSIVQEVEQVVVRLRGWGSNIWGGIATDIVEYWSDRVLQLEAYLLNASDANTNATAAIPAIRTLAYSLLNPYMQPGSTPNASAWDLFFGNPMQFDNMTALDRCTFQMTGFLSQMQMTPQEQLLQRSIETVLARLCHDVRLSSHPVRTLNLL
;
A
#
# COMPACT_ATOMS: atom_id res chain seq x y z
N MET A 1 3.04 -10.61 -40.19
CA MET A 1 2.74 -10.27 -38.79
C MET A 1 3.55 -9.03 -38.48
N SER A 2 2.89 -7.92 -38.13
CA SER A 2 3.49 -6.60 -38.03
C SER A 2 4.29 -6.42 -36.72
N ASP A 3 5.56 -6.06 -36.86
CA ASP A 3 6.56 -5.81 -35.79
C ASP A 3 6.20 -4.70 -34.78
N LEU A 4 5.08 -3.99 -34.98
CA LEU A 4 4.59 -2.97 -34.05
C LEU A 4 4.11 -3.57 -32.72
N ALA A 5 3.66 -4.83 -32.71
CA ALA A 5 3.11 -5.48 -31.52
C ALA A 5 4.19 -5.92 -30.51
N LEU A 6 5.43 -6.11 -30.95
CA LEU A 6 6.55 -6.56 -30.10
C LEU A 6 7.28 -5.40 -29.41
N THR A 7 7.33 -4.23 -30.05
CA THR A 7 8.08 -3.06 -29.57
C THR A 7 7.28 -2.14 -28.63
N GLY A 8 5.94 -2.25 -28.62
CA GLY A 8 5.07 -1.45 -27.75
C GLY A 8 4.94 -1.96 -26.31
N THR A 9 5.53 -3.09 -25.95
CA THR A 9 5.17 -3.86 -24.73
C THR A 9 5.53 -3.18 -23.40
N LEU A 10 6.38 -2.15 -23.40
CA LEU A 10 6.73 -1.38 -22.19
C LEU A 10 6.61 0.13 -22.35
N GLU A 11 6.35 0.66 -23.55
CA GLU A 11 6.20 2.11 -23.73
C GLU A 11 4.92 2.65 -23.09
N TRP A 12 3.85 1.85 -23.03
CA TRP A 12 2.66 2.21 -22.24
C TRP A 12 2.95 2.17 -20.73
N VAL A 13 3.79 1.23 -20.27
CA VAL A 13 4.24 1.16 -18.86
C VAL A 13 5.12 2.35 -18.53
N ARG A 14 6.07 2.71 -19.40
CA ARG A 14 6.87 3.93 -19.25
C ARG A 14 5.98 5.16 -19.29
N ALA A 15 5.06 5.30 -20.24
CA ALA A 15 4.15 6.44 -20.30
C ALA A 15 3.25 6.54 -19.05
N ALA A 16 2.80 5.40 -18.51
CA ALA A 16 2.05 5.34 -17.26
C ALA A 16 2.92 5.62 -16.02
N ALA A 17 4.18 5.18 -16.01
CA ALA A 17 5.14 5.39 -14.92
C ALA A 17 5.75 6.80 -14.93
N HIS A 18 5.87 7.43 -16.10
CA HIS A 18 6.45 8.77 -16.26
C HIS A 18 5.49 9.89 -15.84
N ARG A 19 4.20 9.56 -15.66
CA ARG A 19 3.13 10.48 -15.23
C ARG A 19 2.39 10.02 -13.97
N SER A 20 2.94 9.05 -13.23
CA SER A 20 2.31 8.49 -12.03
C SER A 20 1.96 9.53 -10.96
N PHE A 21 2.63 10.69 -10.97
CA PHE A 21 2.43 11.75 -9.98
C PHE A 21 1.47 12.87 -10.41
N SER A 22 1.06 12.93 -11.68
CA SER A 22 0.06 13.93 -12.10
C SER A 22 -0.71 13.42 -13.32
N PRO A 23 -2.01 13.07 -13.18
CA PRO A 23 -2.85 12.91 -14.35
C PRO A 23 -2.78 14.21 -15.16
N GLN A 24 -2.87 14.12 -16.49
CA GLN A 24 -2.88 15.33 -17.32
C GLN A 24 -3.91 16.32 -16.75
N PRO A 25 -3.65 17.64 -16.72
CA PRO A 25 -4.55 18.61 -16.07
C PRO A 25 -6.00 18.56 -16.56
N HIS A 26 -6.25 17.93 -17.70
CA HIS A 26 -7.56 17.77 -18.32
C HIS A 26 -8.16 16.35 -18.19
N LEU A 27 -7.47 15.45 -17.48
CA LEU A 27 -7.90 14.07 -17.24
C LEU A 27 -8.22 13.89 -15.75
N THR A 28 -9.48 13.60 -15.45
CA THR A 28 -9.93 13.23 -14.11
C THR A 28 -10.12 11.72 -14.05
N LEU A 29 -9.40 11.06 -13.15
CA LEU A 29 -9.61 9.64 -12.88
C LEU A 29 -10.87 9.47 -12.02
N LEU A 30 -11.77 8.60 -12.46
CA LEU A 30 -12.98 8.25 -11.72
C LEU A 30 -12.73 6.93 -10.98
N TYR A 31 -12.18 7.03 -9.76
CA TYR A 31 -11.84 5.87 -8.93
C TYR A 31 -13.05 5.00 -8.61
N SER A 32 -14.22 5.60 -8.46
CA SER A 32 -15.47 4.89 -8.26
C SER A 32 -15.82 3.92 -9.39
N SER A 33 -15.25 4.14 -10.57
CA SER A 33 -15.47 3.40 -11.81
C SER A 33 -14.22 2.66 -12.30
N MET A 34 -13.22 2.48 -11.43
CA MET A 34 -12.00 1.73 -11.76
C MET A 34 -12.27 0.22 -11.74
N VAL A 35 -12.10 -0.45 -12.87
CA VAL A 35 -12.10 -1.92 -12.93
C VAL A 35 -10.66 -2.42 -12.93
N THR A 36 -10.35 -3.40 -12.09
CA THR A 36 -8.99 -3.94 -11.94
C THR A 36 -8.95 -5.46 -11.99
N TYR A 37 -7.91 -5.98 -12.65
CA TYR A 37 -7.59 -7.41 -12.65
C TYR A 37 -6.90 -7.87 -11.36
N TYR A 38 -6.67 -6.98 -10.41
CA TYR A 38 -6.10 -7.30 -9.09
C TYR A 38 -7.15 -7.54 -8.01
N HIS A 39 -8.43 -7.63 -8.39
CA HIS A 39 -9.49 -7.94 -7.43
C HIS A 39 -9.31 -9.36 -6.86
N PRO A 40 -9.38 -9.56 -5.52
CA PRO A 40 -9.25 -10.88 -4.88
C PRO A 40 -10.26 -11.95 -5.31
N ARG A 41 -11.28 -11.57 -6.10
CA ARG A 41 -12.31 -12.47 -6.62
C ARG A 41 -11.80 -13.28 -7.81
N LEU A 42 -10.73 -12.81 -8.47
CA LEU A 42 -10.16 -13.40 -9.69
C LEU A 42 -9.14 -14.48 -9.32
N VAL A 43 -9.64 -15.57 -8.73
CA VAL A 43 -8.81 -16.63 -8.15
C VAL A 43 -7.97 -17.35 -9.21
N SER A 44 -8.46 -17.44 -10.46
CA SER A 44 -7.71 -18.07 -11.56
C SER A 44 -6.37 -17.40 -11.83
N LEU A 45 -6.25 -16.11 -11.52
CA LEU A 45 -5.03 -15.33 -11.75
C LEU A 45 -4.06 -15.39 -10.57
N HIS A 46 -4.41 -15.99 -9.43
CA HIS A 46 -3.53 -15.98 -8.25
C HIS A 46 -2.27 -16.82 -8.43
N ALA A 47 -2.41 -18.04 -8.94
CA ALA A 47 -1.29 -18.97 -9.10
C ALA A 47 -0.19 -18.43 -10.02
N ASP A 48 -0.60 -17.78 -11.11
CA ASP A 48 0.32 -17.19 -12.09
C ASP A 48 1.08 -15.96 -11.59
N ARG A 49 0.60 -15.34 -10.51
CA ARG A 49 1.16 -14.13 -9.91
C ARG A 49 2.03 -14.43 -8.69
N ALA A 50 1.81 -15.57 -8.05
CA ALA A 50 2.55 -15.95 -6.86
C ALA A 50 4.07 -15.97 -7.12
N GLY A 51 4.84 -15.28 -6.28
CA GLY A 51 6.30 -15.19 -6.39
C GLY A 51 6.83 -14.40 -7.59
N ARG A 52 5.95 -13.72 -8.34
CA ARG A 52 6.34 -12.95 -9.53
C ARG A 52 6.20 -11.45 -9.30
N ALA A 53 7.04 -10.68 -9.98
CA ALA A 53 6.97 -9.24 -9.96
C ALA A 53 5.75 -8.74 -10.75
N MET A 54 5.14 -7.64 -10.31
CA MET A 54 3.89 -7.12 -10.88
C MET A 54 4.00 -6.81 -12.39
N ASN A 55 5.18 -6.43 -12.88
CA ASN A 55 5.47 -6.17 -14.29
C ASN A 55 5.40 -7.43 -15.18
N SER A 56 5.53 -8.61 -14.59
CA SER A 56 5.48 -9.92 -15.25
C SER A 56 4.10 -10.58 -15.22
N HIS A 57 3.15 -9.99 -14.48
CA HIS A 57 1.78 -10.50 -14.42
C HIS A 57 1.10 -10.38 -15.79
N ARG A 58 0.42 -11.45 -16.20
CA ARG A 58 -0.35 -11.54 -17.44
C ARG A 58 -1.74 -12.09 -17.14
N ILE A 59 -2.66 -11.94 -18.08
CA ILE A 59 -4.08 -12.36 -17.95
C ILE A 59 -4.31 -13.69 -18.72
N ASN A 60 -3.24 -14.39 -19.11
CA ASN A 60 -3.31 -15.47 -20.09
C ASN A 60 -4.12 -16.70 -19.61
N ASN A 61 -4.13 -17.00 -18.31
CA ASN A 61 -4.84 -18.15 -17.74
C ASN A 61 -6.11 -17.75 -16.95
N ILE A 62 -6.78 -16.66 -17.35
CA ILE A 62 -8.05 -16.28 -16.73
C ILE A 62 -9.11 -17.35 -17.02
N SER A 63 -9.86 -17.77 -15.99
CA SER A 63 -10.99 -18.69 -16.20
C SER A 63 -12.16 -17.98 -16.89
N LEU A 64 -13.06 -18.75 -17.49
CA LEU A 64 -14.25 -18.19 -18.14
C LEU A 64 -15.13 -17.44 -17.13
N GLU A 65 -15.27 -17.98 -15.91
CA GLU A 65 -16.07 -17.39 -14.84
C GLU A 65 -15.49 -16.05 -14.38
N ASP A 66 -14.17 -15.98 -14.19
CA ASP A 66 -13.47 -14.75 -13.79
C ASP A 66 -13.55 -13.69 -14.89
N ALA A 67 -13.40 -14.11 -16.16
CA ALA A 67 -13.54 -13.22 -17.31
C ALA A 67 -14.97 -12.67 -17.43
N MET A 68 -15.99 -13.53 -17.32
CA MET A 68 -17.40 -13.12 -17.32
C MET A 68 -17.71 -12.16 -16.16
N SER A 69 -17.15 -12.41 -14.98
CA SER A 69 -17.34 -11.55 -13.82
C SER A 69 -16.69 -10.17 -14.00
N ILE A 70 -15.59 -10.05 -14.76
CA ILE A 70 -15.02 -8.75 -15.17
C ILE A 70 -15.93 -8.04 -16.17
N VAL A 71 -16.44 -8.75 -17.19
CA VAL A 71 -17.35 -8.17 -18.17
C VAL A 71 -18.60 -7.60 -17.49
N GLN A 72 -19.20 -8.35 -16.57
CA GLN A 72 -20.34 -7.89 -15.76
C GLN A 72 -20.01 -6.66 -14.92
N GLU A 73 -18.83 -6.60 -14.31
CA GLU A 73 -18.40 -5.41 -13.57
C GLU A 73 -18.26 -4.20 -14.48
N VAL A 74 -17.66 -4.36 -15.67
CA VAL A 74 -17.53 -3.29 -16.66
C VAL A 74 -18.92 -2.79 -17.10
N GLU A 75 -19.85 -3.69 -17.41
CA GLU A 75 -21.23 -3.32 -17.77
C GLU A 75 -21.92 -2.52 -16.66
N GLN A 76 -21.80 -2.98 -15.40
CA GLN A 76 -22.36 -2.26 -14.25
C GLN A 76 -21.75 -0.87 -14.08
N VAL A 77 -20.43 -0.75 -14.25
CA VAL A 77 -19.72 0.52 -14.13
C VAL A 77 -20.10 1.49 -15.24
N VAL A 78 -20.25 1.00 -16.49
CA VAL A 78 -20.59 1.83 -17.65
C VAL A 78 -22.04 2.33 -17.59
N VAL A 79 -22.98 1.50 -17.12
CA VAL A 79 -24.40 1.87 -16.99
C VAL A 79 -24.63 2.85 -15.84
N ARG A 80 -23.76 2.84 -14.83
CA ARG A 80 -23.88 3.73 -13.66
C ARG A 80 -23.66 5.19 -14.05
N LEU A 81 -24.62 6.04 -13.73
CA LEU A 81 -24.59 7.48 -14.01
C LEU A 81 -23.34 8.15 -13.41
N ARG A 82 -22.73 9.07 -14.18
CA ARG A 82 -21.63 9.92 -13.72
C ARG A 82 -22.09 10.72 -12.50
N GLY A 83 -21.46 10.49 -11.34
CA GLY A 83 -21.78 11.22 -10.10
C GLY A 83 -21.84 10.34 -8.84
N TRP A 84 -21.78 9.01 -8.98
CA TRP A 84 -21.66 8.11 -7.83
C TRP A 84 -20.20 7.79 -7.47
N GLY A 85 -19.93 7.80 -6.17
CA GLY A 85 -18.62 7.58 -5.56
C GLY A 85 -17.74 8.83 -5.45
N SER A 86 -16.61 8.68 -4.77
CA SER A 86 -15.69 9.73 -4.37
C SER A 86 -14.44 9.77 -5.25
N ASN A 87 -13.89 10.99 -5.43
CA ASN A 87 -12.65 11.22 -6.16
C ASN A 87 -11.43 11.43 -5.24
N ILE A 88 -11.59 11.20 -3.93
CA ILE A 88 -10.54 11.44 -2.92
C ILE A 88 -9.37 10.44 -2.97
N TRP A 89 -9.58 9.28 -3.58
CA TRP A 89 -8.62 8.16 -3.55
C TRP A 89 -7.25 8.50 -4.12
N GLY A 90 -7.21 9.38 -5.13
CA GLY A 90 -5.96 9.87 -5.70
C GLY A 90 -5.14 10.67 -4.69
N GLY A 91 -5.79 11.60 -3.97
CA GLY A 91 -5.15 12.37 -2.91
C GLY A 91 -4.64 11.46 -1.79
N ILE A 92 -5.47 10.53 -1.32
CA ILE A 92 -5.08 9.57 -0.27
C ILE A 92 -3.84 8.77 -0.69
N ALA A 93 -3.81 8.25 -1.92
CA ALA A 93 -2.67 7.49 -2.41
C ALA A 93 -1.40 8.35 -2.48
N THR A 94 -1.52 9.59 -2.96
CA THR A 94 -0.40 10.55 -3.00
C THR A 94 0.12 10.86 -1.60
N ASP A 95 -0.76 11.19 -0.66
CA ASP A 95 -0.39 11.52 0.72
C ASP A 95 0.37 10.36 1.39
N ILE A 96 -0.07 9.12 1.17
CA ILE A 96 0.62 7.92 1.66
C ILE A 96 2.01 7.81 1.03
N VAL A 97 2.13 7.95 -0.29
CA VAL A 97 3.42 7.85 -0.98
C VAL A 97 4.36 8.96 -0.51
N GLU A 98 3.90 10.21 -0.43
CA GLU A 98 4.71 11.35 0.01
C GLU A 98 5.18 11.17 1.47
N TYR A 99 4.30 10.69 2.35
CA TYR A 99 4.66 10.46 3.76
C TYR A 99 5.64 9.30 3.95
N TRP A 100 5.42 8.17 3.25
CA TRP A 100 6.18 6.94 3.50
C TRP A 100 7.41 6.76 2.61
N SER A 101 7.40 7.25 1.36
CA SER A 101 8.45 6.91 0.37
C SER A 101 9.85 7.36 0.76
N ASP A 102 10.04 8.65 1.05
CA ASP A 102 11.34 9.23 1.41
C ASP A 102 11.95 8.53 2.64
N ARG A 103 11.10 8.24 3.63
CA ARG A 103 11.53 7.63 4.89
C ARG A 103 11.84 6.15 4.76
N VAL A 104 11.11 5.41 3.93
CA VAL A 104 11.43 4.00 3.62
C VAL A 104 12.73 3.92 2.82
N LEU A 105 12.94 4.81 1.84
CA LEU A 105 14.19 4.87 1.07
C LEU A 105 15.38 5.23 1.97
N GLN A 106 15.20 6.18 2.90
CA GLN A 106 16.22 6.51 3.88
C GLN A 106 16.53 5.32 4.78
N LEU A 107 15.51 4.63 5.30
CA LEU A 107 15.69 3.43 6.12
C LEU A 107 16.43 2.31 5.37
N GLU A 108 16.08 2.07 4.11
CA GLU A 108 16.77 1.10 3.24
C GLU A 108 18.25 1.46 3.07
N ALA A 109 18.57 2.71 2.75
CA ALA A 109 19.95 3.16 2.59
C ALA A 109 20.78 2.97 3.87
N TYR A 110 20.20 3.25 5.04
CA TYR A 110 20.84 3.02 6.34
C TYR A 110 21.03 1.52 6.62
N LEU A 111 20.05 0.69 6.30
CA LEU A 111 20.14 -0.76 6.47
C LEU A 111 21.21 -1.38 5.56
N LEU A 112 21.29 -0.96 4.30
CA LEU A 112 22.31 -1.41 3.37
C LEU A 112 23.71 -1.03 3.85
N ASN A 113 23.90 0.22 4.29
CA ASN A 113 25.19 0.67 4.82
C ASN A 113 25.58 -0.07 6.13
N ALA A 114 24.60 -0.31 7.01
CA ALA A 114 24.82 -1.06 8.26
C ALA A 114 25.11 -2.55 8.03
N SER A 115 24.74 -3.09 6.86
CA SER A 115 25.00 -4.48 6.47
C SER A 115 26.39 -4.70 5.86
N ASP A 116 27.12 -3.64 5.54
CA ASP A 116 28.52 -3.74 5.08
C ASP A 116 29.41 -4.21 6.25
N ALA A 117 30.28 -5.18 5.97
CA ALA A 117 31.16 -5.82 6.93
C ALA A 117 32.16 -4.84 7.59
N ASN A 118 32.41 -3.70 6.94
CA ASN A 118 33.31 -2.66 7.44
C ASN A 118 32.61 -1.66 8.38
N THR A 119 31.29 -1.72 8.50
CA THR A 119 30.50 -0.74 9.27
C THR A 119 30.24 -1.25 10.68
N ASN A 120 30.43 -0.38 11.69
CA ASN A 120 30.10 -0.73 13.07
C ASN A 120 28.57 -0.79 13.24
N ALA A 121 27.99 -1.98 13.09
CA ALA A 121 26.56 -2.22 13.22
C ALA A 121 26.00 -1.69 14.56
N THR A 122 26.77 -1.76 15.64
CA THR A 122 26.36 -1.26 16.96
C THR A 122 26.14 0.25 16.96
N ALA A 123 26.91 1.00 16.16
CA ALA A 123 26.74 2.45 16.01
C ALA A 123 25.56 2.83 15.09
N ALA A 124 25.15 1.94 14.18
CA ALA A 124 24.06 2.18 13.24
C ALA A 124 22.66 1.89 13.83
N ILE A 125 22.56 0.97 14.79
CA ILE A 125 21.28 0.56 15.42
C ILE A 125 20.49 1.75 16.00
N PRO A 126 21.09 2.70 16.74
CA PRO A 126 20.34 3.85 17.27
C PRO A 126 19.72 4.71 16.17
N ALA A 127 20.45 4.97 15.09
CA ALA A 127 19.95 5.77 13.96
C ALA A 127 18.77 5.09 13.24
N ILE A 128 18.90 3.79 12.98
CA ILE A 128 17.83 2.97 12.37
C ILE A 128 16.58 2.99 13.25
N ARG A 129 16.74 2.81 14.57
CA ARG A 129 15.62 2.89 15.53
C ARG A 129 14.97 4.25 15.51
N THR A 130 15.73 5.34 15.57
CA THR A 130 15.17 6.70 15.54
C THR A 130 14.37 6.95 14.27
N LEU A 131 14.85 6.51 13.10
CA LEU A 131 14.12 6.63 11.83
C LEU A 131 12.81 5.84 11.87
N ALA A 132 12.86 4.57 12.29
CA ALA A 132 11.68 3.72 12.44
C ALA A 132 10.65 4.30 13.42
N TYR A 133 11.11 4.81 14.57
CA TYR A 133 10.22 5.43 15.55
C TYR A 133 9.62 6.75 15.07
N SER A 134 10.39 7.57 14.35
CA SER A 134 9.89 8.86 13.85
C SER A 134 8.70 8.71 12.91
N LEU A 135 8.67 7.63 12.11
CA LEU A 135 7.56 7.27 11.23
C LEU A 135 6.28 6.92 11.98
N LEU A 136 6.43 6.27 13.12
CA LEU A 136 5.31 5.71 13.90
C LEU A 136 4.85 6.64 15.04
N ASN A 137 5.69 7.59 15.44
CA ASN A 137 5.44 8.49 16.57
C ASN A 137 4.10 9.24 16.49
N PRO A 138 3.63 9.73 15.32
CA PRO A 138 2.33 10.42 15.24
C PRO A 138 1.12 9.57 15.67
N TYR A 139 1.26 8.24 15.68
CA TYR A 139 0.20 7.31 16.06
C TYR A 139 0.29 6.87 17.52
N MET A 140 1.48 7.00 18.10
CA MET A 140 1.71 6.74 19.51
C MET A 140 1.14 7.90 20.34
N GLN A 141 0.75 7.62 21.58
CA GLN A 141 0.37 8.65 22.55
C GLN A 141 1.43 8.66 23.67
N PRO A 142 2.57 9.35 23.47
CA PRO A 142 3.59 9.43 24.51
C PRO A 142 3.00 10.02 25.79
N GLY A 143 3.26 9.39 26.93
CA GLY A 143 2.79 9.85 28.23
C GLY A 143 1.41 9.33 28.65
N SER A 144 0.70 8.57 27.80
CA SER A 144 -0.55 7.90 28.21
C SER A 144 -0.33 6.82 29.28
N THR A 145 0.87 6.23 29.32
CA THR A 145 1.24 5.18 30.27
C THR A 145 2.68 5.39 30.76
N PRO A 146 2.89 5.70 32.05
CA PRO A 146 4.23 5.80 32.64
C PRO A 146 4.98 4.47 32.50
N ASN A 147 6.26 4.52 32.13
CA ASN A 147 7.15 3.36 31.95
C ASN A 147 6.78 2.39 30.82
N ALA A 148 5.84 2.75 29.95
CA ALA A 148 5.56 1.95 28.75
C ALA A 148 6.73 2.00 27.78
N SER A 149 7.13 0.83 27.26
CA SER A 149 8.04 0.79 26.13
C SER A 149 7.33 1.33 24.89
N ALA A 150 8.09 1.73 23.87
CA ALA A 150 7.49 2.11 22.60
C ALA A 150 6.72 0.95 21.93
N TRP A 151 7.03 -0.30 22.28
CA TRP A 151 6.23 -1.45 21.86
C TRP A 151 4.84 -1.41 22.52
N ASP A 152 4.79 -1.18 23.82
CA ASP A 152 3.53 -1.13 24.59
C ASP A 152 2.64 0.01 24.11
N LEU A 153 3.26 1.14 23.74
CA LEU A 153 2.56 2.30 23.18
C LEU A 153 2.04 2.04 21.75
N PHE A 154 2.70 1.18 20.97
CA PHE A 154 2.34 0.97 19.56
C PHE A 154 1.38 -0.21 19.34
N PHE A 155 1.73 -1.36 19.91
CA PHE A 155 0.98 -2.62 19.74
C PHE A 155 0.05 -2.92 20.90
N GLY A 156 0.28 -2.33 22.06
CA GLY A 156 -0.62 -2.44 23.19
C GLY A 156 -1.85 -1.55 23.03
N ASN A 157 -2.81 -1.73 23.93
CA ASN A 157 -3.84 -0.74 24.18
C ASN A 157 -3.55 -0.05 25.53
N PRO A 158 -2.66 0.95 25.58
CA PRO A 158 -2.26 1.62 26.81
C PRO A 158 -3.41 2.40 27.49
N MET A 159 -4.47 2.75 26.75
CA MET A 159 -5.65 3.46 27.26
C MET A 159 -6.90 2.60 27.13
N GLN A 160 -7.45 2.13 28.25
CA GLN A 160 -8.75 1.45 28.28
C GLN A 160 -9.92 2.29 27.73
N PHE A 161 -9.73 3.60 27.56
CA PHE A 161 -10.75 4.53 27.06
C PHE A 161 -10.67 4.80 25.56
N ASP A 162 -9.57 4.43 24.88
CA ASP A 162 -9.47 4.49 23.43
C ASP A 162 -9.70 3.09 22.85
N ASN A 163 -10.67 2.97 21.95
CA ASN A 163 -10.98 1.69 21.31
C ASN A 163 -9.98 1.34 20.20
N MET A 164 -9.03 2.22 19.89
CA MET A 164 -8.02 2.00 18.86
C MET A 164 -6.60 1.95 19.46
N THR A 165 -5.84 0.93 19.07
CA THR A 165 -4.40 0.90 19.28
C THR A 165 -3.70 1.92 18.38
N ALA A 166 -2.43 2.23 18.66
CA ALA A 166 -1.64 3.05 17.73
C ALA A 166 -1.44 2.35 16.37
N LEU A 167 -1.36 1.02 16.34
CA LEU A 167 -1.38 0.25 15.10
C LEU A 167 -2.68 0.48 14.31
N ASP A 168 -3.83 0.47 14.98
CA ASP A 168 -5.12 0.76 14.33
C ASP A 168 -5.16 2.20 13.80
N ARG A 169 -4.69 3.17 14.60
CA ARG A 169 -4.57 4.56 14.15
C ARG A 169 -3.68 4.68 12.91
N CYS A 170 -2.54 3.98 12.88
CA CYS A 170 -1.64 3.95 11.73
C CYS A 170 -2.29 3.30 10.49
N THR A 171 -3.04 2.22 10.69
CA THR A 171 -3.67 1.45 9.62
C THR A 171 -4.86 2.20 9.00
N PHE A 172 -5.67 2.86 9.82
CA PHE A 172 -6.94 3.45 9.41
C PHE A 172 -6.92 4.99 9.34
N GLN A 173 -5.78 5.66 9.57
CA GLN A 173 -5.70 7.14 9.58
C GLN A 173 -6.35 7.77 8.36
N MET A 174 -6.09 7.20 7.19
CA MET A 174 -6.51 7.76 5.90
C MET A 174 -7.89 7.27 5.43
N THR A 175 -8.48 6.27 6.09
CA THR A 175 -9.73 5.63 5.64
C THR A 175 -10.81 5.58 6.71
N GLY A 176 -10.51 5.81 7.99
CA GLY A 176 -11.46 5.67 9.08
C GLY A 176 -12.69 6.57 8.94
N PHE A 177 -12.51 7.77 8.37
CA PHE A 177 -13.60 8.71 8.10
C PHE A 177 -14.54 8.26 6.96
N LEU A 178 -14.11 7.29 6.14
CA LEU A 178 -14.89 6.77 5.00
C LEU A 178 -15.97 5.78 5.41
N SER A 179 -15.93 5.28 6.64
CA SER A 179 -16.95 4.38 7.20
C SER A 179 -18.38 4.93 7.12
N GLN A 180 -18.53 6.25 6.99
CA GLN A 180 -19.82 6.94 6.88
C GLN A 180 -20.23 7.23 5.43
N MET A 181 -19.37 6.95 4.45
CA MET A 181 -19.61 7.24 3.04
C MET A 181 -20.23 6.05 2.32
N GLN A 182 -21.17 6.33 1.41
CA GLN A 182 -21.65 5.31 0.46
C GLN A 182 -20.58 5.07 -0.61
N MET A 183 -19.87 3.96 -0.48
CA MET A 183 -18.79 3.57 -1.38
C MET A 183 -19.27 2.55 -2.42
N THR A 184 -18.83 2.71 -3.66
CA THR A 184 -19.00 1.66 -4.67
C THR A 184 -18.15 0.42 -4.35
N PRO A 185 -18.41 -0.74 -4.96
CA PRO A 185 -17.55 -1.92 -4.79
C PRO A 185 -16.08 -1.64 -5.13
N GLN A 186 -15.82 -0.79 -6.13
CA GLN A 186 -14.48 -0.38 -6.53
C GLN A 186 -13.78 0.42 -5.43
N GLU A 187 -14.51 1.30 -4.75
CA GLU A 187 -13.99 2.11 -3.65
C GLU A 187 -13.74 1.30 -2.39
N GLN A 188 -14.61 0.33 -2.09
CA GLN A 188 -14.39 -0.61 -0.99
C GLN A 188 -13.11 -1.45 -1.24
N LEU A 189 -12.86 -1.83 -2.49
CA LEU A 189 -11.61 -2.50 -2.86
C LEU A 189 -10.39 -1.58 -2.67
N LEU A 190 -10.50 -0.31 -3.05
CA LEU A 190 -9.44 0.68 -2.83
C LEU A 190 -9.17 0.90 -1.34
N GLN A 191 -10.22 1.05 -0.54
CA GLN A 191 -10.13 1.18 0.91
C GLN A 191 -9.36 0.01 1.52
N ARG A 192 -9.80 -1.22 1.25
CA ARG A 192 -9.16 -2.43 1.77
C ARG A 192 -7.71 -2.55 1.31
N SER A 193 -7.43 -2.15 0.07
CA SER A 193 -6.08 -2.18 -0.49
C SER A 193 -5.16 -1.20 0.25
N ILE A 194 -5.62 0.03 0.49
CA ILE A 194 -4.90 1.05 1.28
C ILE A 194 -4.67 0.58 2.70
N GLU A 195 -5.71 0.09 3.38
CA GLU A 195 -5.62 -0.43 4.75
C GLU A 195 -4.66 -1.61 4.84
N THR A 196 -4.63 -2.50 3.83
CA THR A 196 -3.67 -3.61 3.78
C THR A 196 -2.23 -3.13 3.63
N VAL A 197 -2.00 -2.13 2.76
CA VAL A 197 -0.67 -1.53 2.57
C VAL A 197 -0.21 -0.82 3.84
N LEU A 198 -1.07 0.00 4.44
CA LEU A 198 -0.76 0.71 5.68
C LEU A 198 -0.53 -0.28 6.82
N ALA A 199 -1.38 -1.29 7.00
CA ALA A 199 -1.16 -2.33 8.02
C ALA A 199 0.24 -2.97 7.89
N ARG A 200 0.68 -3.27 6.67
CA ARG A 200 2.03 -3.80 6.42
C ARG A 200 3.12 -2.78 6.70
N LEU A 201 2.99 -1.55 6.22
CA LEU A 201 3.98 -0.48 6.50
C LEU A 201 4.12 -0.24 8.01
N CYS A 202 3.00 -0.10 8.71
CA CYS A 202 2.94 0.11 10.15
C CYS A 202 3.50 -1.08 10.94
N HIS A 203 3.26 -2.31 10.46
CA HIS A 203 3.75 -3.53 11.12
C HIS A 203 5.23 -3.81 10.83
N ASP A 204 5.69 -3.68 9.58
CA ASP A 204 6.99 -4.19 9.12
C ASP A 204 8.16 -3.24 9.40
N VAL A 205 7.90 -1.95 9.65
CA VAL A 205 8.90 -1.03 10.24
C VAL A 205 9.47 -1.58 11.58
N ARG A 206 8.80 -2.55 12.21
CA ARG A 206 9.33 -3.38 13.31
C ARG A 206 10.61 -4.14 12.97
N LEU A 207 10.71 -4.76 11.79
CA LEU A 207 11.75 -5.76 11.47
C LEU A 207 13.16 -5.16 11.36
N SER A 208 13.27 -3.85 11.17
CA SER A 208 14.57 -3.15 11.17
C SER A 208 15.07 -2.79 12.57
N SER A 209 14.23 -2.89 13.61
CA SER A 209 14.52 -2.34 14.95
C SER A 209 14.96 -3.37 16.02
N HIS A 210 14.95 -4.66 15.68
CA HIS A 210 15.44 -5.77 16.51
C HIS A 210 16.44 -6.64 15.74
N PRO A 211 17.57 -7.04 16.35
CA PRO A 211 18.44 -8.03 15.74
C PRO A 211 17.74 -9.39 15.81
N VAL A 212 17.88 -10.18 14.75
CA VAL A 212 17.40 -11.57 14.61
C VAL A 212 15.93 -11.71 14.19
N ARG A 213 15.70 -11.62 12.88
CA ARG A 213 15.22 -12.76 12.07
C ARG A 213 15.46 -12.47 10.60
N THR A 214 16.28 -13.32 10.00
CA THR A 214 16.48 -13.48 8.56
C THR A 214 15.13 -13.46 7.84
N LEU A 215 14.91 -12.42 7.03
CA LEU A 215 13.92 -12.43 5.96
C LEU A 215 14.45 -13.39 4.88
N ASN A 216 14.13 -14.67 5.02
CA ASN A 216 14.02 -15.56 3.87
C ASN A 216 12.72 -15.16 3.17
N LEU A 217 12.82 -14.24 2.21
CA LEU A 217 11.83 -14.09 1.15
C LEU A 217 12.34 -14.90 -0.05
N LEU A 218 11.93 -16.17 -0.08
CA LEU A 218 11.77 -16.99 -1.29
C LEU A 218 10.30 -17.36 -1.39
#